data_AF-A0AA43BQS7-F1
#
_entry.id   AF-A0AA43BQS7-F1
#
_cell.length_a   1.000
_cell.length_b   1.000
_cell.length_c   1.000
_cell.angle_alpha   90.00
_cell.angle_beta   90.00
_cell.angle_gamma   90.00
#
_symmetry.space_group_name_H-M   'P 1'
#
loop_
_entity.id
_entity.type
_entity.pdbx_description
1 polymer ?
#
loop_
_entity_poly.entity_id
_entity_poly.type
_entity_poly.pdbx_seq_one_letter_code
_entity_poly.pdbx_strand_id
1 'polypeptide(L)'
;MTNAQLSTLCVFLIALTACSKTSTSISQSYRNPGYEQTVFKKLFVIGVAQNQESRKAFEDTFASAIANQGGEAQASWGVLPESTQLSEEQIRGAIEGGGFDGVLIIRLLSVDKDKEYTPASTYNNPRTTYYGGGYGYGGYYGFYGTTYAKVHEPGYFETSTTFRLETNLYSVATNGLVWTGQSETVDPESISDARTSMTAAVAKKLKEEKLIP
;
A
#
# COMPACT_ATOMS: atom_id res chain seq x y z
N MET A 1 64.20 -13.13 12.52
CA MET A 1 63.61 -11.83 12.88
C MET A 1 62.93 -11.32 11.62
N THR A 2 61.63 -11.11 11.46
CA THR A 2 60.39 -11.30 12.23
C THR A 2 59.26 -11.15 11.19
N ASN A 3 58.23 -11.98 11.29
CA ASN A 3 56.98 -11.85 10.54
C ASN A 3 56.33 -10.48 10.78
N ALA A 4 55.72 -9.90 9.76
CA ALA A 4 54.65 -8.91 9.94
C ALA A 4 53.58 -9.15 8.87
N GLN A 5 52.67 -10.07 9.21
CA GLN A 5 51.32 -10.05 8.71
C GLN A 5 50.65 -8.74 9.18
N LEU A 6 50.03 -7.99 8.28
CA LEU A 6 48.95 -7.08 8.67
C LEU A 6 47.86 -7.07 7.61
N SER A 7 46.89 -7.90 7.93
CA SER A 7 45.52 -7.99 7.48
C SER A 7 44.78 -6.65 7.43
N THR A 8 43.74 -6.63 6.59
CA THR A 8 42.45 -5.94 6.81
C THR A 8 42.31 -4.51 6.26
N LEU A 9 41.60 -4.38 5.13
CA LEU A 9 40.31 -3.67 5.13
C LEU A 9 39.46 -4.04 3.89
N CYS A 10 38.79 -5.21 3.95
CA CYS A 10 37.58 -5.41 3.15
C CYS A 10 36.50 -4.48 3.71
N VAL A 11 36.29 -3.32 3.08
CA VAL A 11 35.11 -2.49 3.33
C VAL A 11 33.92 -3.23 2.74
N PHE A 12 33.31 -4.08 3.55
CA PHE A 12 32.02 -4.69 3.28
C PHE A 12 30.98 -3.57 3.42
N LEU A 13 30.66 -2.94 2.29
CA LEU A 13 29.55 -1.99 2.22
C LEU A 13 28.25 -2.80 2.33
N ILE A 14 27.84 -3.07 3.56
CA ILE A 14 26.50 -3.59 3.85
C ILE A 14 25.54 -2.47 3.45
N ALA A 15 25.07 -2.51 2.21
CA ALA A 15 23.88 -1.78 1.81
C ALA A 15 22.74 -2.29 2.70
N LEU A 16 22.41 -1.52 3.74
CA LEU A 16 21.16 -1.67 4.47
C LEU A 16 20.04 -1.40 3.48
N THR A 17 19.62 -2.43 2.74
CA THR A 17 18.35 -2.42 2.05
C THR A 17 17.31 -2.32 3.15
N ALA A 18 16.77 -1.13 3.34
CA ALA A 18 15.55 -0.94 4.10
C ALA A 18 14.46 -1.74 3.40
N CYS A 19 14.28 -3.00 3.80
CA CYS A 19 13.09 -3.75 3.45
C CYS A 19 11.92 -3.01 4.10
N SER A 20 11.14 -2.29 3.29
CA SER A 20 9.87 -1.72 3.73
C SER A 20 9.04 -2.87 4.31
N LYS A 21 8.70 -2.79 5.60
CA LYS A 21 7.83 -3.79 6.24
C LYS A 21 6.40 -3.73 5.71
N THR A 22 6.04 -2.62 5.08
CA THR A 22 4.74 -2.41 4.47
C THR A 22 4.56 -3.30 3.24
N SER A 23 3.60 -4.21 3.36
CA SER A 23 3.18 -5.08 2.26
C SER A 23 1.82 -4.64 1.75
N THR A 24 1.65 -4.67 0.44
CA THR A 24 0.37 -4.44 -0.21
C THR A 24 -0.11 -5.73 -0.85
N SER A 25 -1.37 -6.06 -0.63
CA SER A 25 -2.04 -7.18 -1.29
C SER A 25 -2.93 -6.68 -2.44
N ILE A 26 -3.11 -7.50 -3.47
CA ILE A 26 -4.14 -7.27 -4.49
C ILE A 26 -5.37 -8.06 -4.05
N SER A 27 -6.33 -7.39 -3.43
CA SER A 27 -7.52 -8.03 -2.84
C SER A 27 -8.50 -8.51 -3.90
N GLN A 28 -8.60 -7.81 -5.03
CA GLN A 28 -9.44 -8.16 -6.17
C GLN A 28 -8.74 -7.80 -7.47
N SER A 29 -8.87 -8.63 -8.50
CA SER A 29 -8.43 -8.28 -9.86
C SER A 29 -9.27 -9.01 -10.91
N TYR A 30 -9.55 -8.34 -12.01
CA TYR A 30 -10.22 -8.90 -13.17
C TYR A 30 -9.51 -8.48 -14.44
N ARG A 31 -9.14 -9.46 -15.27
CA ARG A 31 -8.66 -9.24 -16.64
C ARG A 31 -9.75 -9.62 -17.62
N ASN A 32 -9.98 -8.75 -18.60
CA ASN A 32 -10.94 -8.99 -19.67
C ASN A 32 -10.41 -10.06 -20.65
N PRO A 33 -11.14 -11.18 -20.85
CA PRO A 33 -10.72 -12.26 -21.76
C PRO A 33 -10.49 -11.81 -23.21
N GLY A 34 -11.14 -10.73 -23.65
CA GLY A 34 -10.94 -10.15 -24.99
C GLY A 34 -9.54 -9.57 -25.24
N TYR A 35 -8.69 -9.48 -24.21
CA TYR A 35 -7.35 -8.89 -24.26
C TYR A 35 -6.26 -9.82 -23.68
N GLU A 36 -6.50 -11.13 -23.62
CA GLU A 36 -5.53 -12.10 -23.04
C GLU A 36 -4.15 -12.08 -23.70
N GLN A 37 -4.10 -11.78 -25.00
CA GLN A 37 -2.87 -11.75 -25.79
C GLN A 37 -2.31 -10.32 -25.93
N THR A 38 -2.93 -9.33 -25.29
CA THR A 38 -2.50 -7.93 -25.37
C THR A 38 -1.42 -7.66 -24.31
N VAL A 39 -0.27 -7.19 -24.78
CA VAL A 39 0.83 -6.68 -23.95
C VAL A 39 1.02 -5.21 -24.33
N PHE A 40 0.94 -4.32 -23.35
CA PHE A 40 1.12 -2.89 -23.52
C PHE A 40 2.59 -2.53 -23.42
N LYS A 41 3.09 -1.77 -24.37
CA LYS A 41 4.48 -1.35 -24.45
C LYS A 41 4.69 -0.06 -23.67
N LYS A 42 3.76 0.89 -23.77
CA LYS A 42 3.88 2.22 -23.17
C LYS A 42 2.57 2.68 -22.55
N LEU A 43 2.59 2.80 -21.23
CA LEU A 43 1.43 3.18 -20.42
C LEU A 43 1.42 4.67 -20.09
N PHE A 44 0.25 5.30 -20.20
CA PHE A 44 0.01 6.64 -19.68
C PHE A 44 -0.65 6.57 -18.32
N VAL A 45 -0.04 7.13 -17.28
CA VAL A 45 -0.47 6.99 -15.89
C VAL A 45 -1.20 8.25 -15.41
N ILE A 46 -2.48 8.12 -15.10
CA ILE A 46 -3.36 9.19 -14.63
C ILE A 46 -3.81 8.89 -13.19
N GLY A 47 -3.35 9.70 -12.25
CA GLY A 47 -3.81 9.69 -10.86
C GLY A 47 -4.97 10.65 -10.64
N VAL A 48 -6.08 10.17 -10.09
CA VAL A 48 -7.22 10.98 -9.70
C VAL A 48 -7.07 11.37 -8.23
N ALA A 49 -6.58 12.58 -7.96
CA ALA A 49 -6.37 13.10 -6.61
C ALA A 49 -6.63 14.61 -6.53
N GLN A 50 -7.10 15.07 -5.36
CA GLN A 50 -7.32 16.51 -5.10
C GLN A 50 -6.00 17.27 -4.89
N ASN A 51 -5.02 16.65 -4.23
CA ASN A 51 -3.72 17.26 -3.97
C ASN A 51 -2.75 16.98 -5.12
N GLN A 52 -2.30 18.05 -5.80
CA GLN A 52 -1.47 17.93 -7.01
C GLN A 52 -0.06 17.39 -6.73
N GLU A 53 0.54 17.73 -5.58
CA GLU A 53 1.86 17.18 -5.20
C GLU A 53 1.77 15.67 -4.97
N SER A 54 0.69 15.22 -4.33
CA SER A 54 0.39 13.82 -4.11
C SER A 54 0.15 13.10 -5.44
N ARG A 55 -0.60 13.70 -6.36
CA ARG A 55 -0.80 13.18 -7.72
C ARG A 55 0.55 13.00 -8.43
N LYS A 56 1.38 14.05 -8.49
CA LYS A 56 2.70 14.02 -9.17
C LYS A 56 3.56 12.90 -8.61
N ALA A 57 3.75 12.89 -7.30
CA ALA A 57 4.60 11.90 -6.66
C ALA A 57 4.04 10.47 -6.79
N PHE A 58 2.71 10.30 -6.79
CA PHE A 58 2.07 9.01 -7.03
C PHE A 58 2.30 8.51 -8.46
N GLU A 59 2.03 9.33 -9.47
CA GLU A 59 2.23 8.98 -10.87
C GLU A 59 3.71 8.68 -11.19
N ASP A 60 4.65 9.47 -10.65
CA ASP A 60 6.09 9.24 -10.82
C ASP A 60 6.54 7.92 -10.19
N THR A 61 6.06 7.63 -8.98
CA THR A 61 6.38 6.37 -8.29
C THR A 61 5.81 5.19 -9.06
N PHE A 62 4.62 5.33 -9.63
CA PHE A 62 3.98 4.28 -10.43
C PHE A 62 4.71 4.03 -11.75
N ALA A 63 5.07 5.09 -12.48
CA ALA A 63 5.84 4.98 -13.70
C ALA A 63 7.19 4.30 -13.44
N SER A 64 7.86 4.67 -12.34
CA SER A 64 9.11 4.03 -11.89
C SER A 64 8.90 2.57 -11.53
N ALA A 65 7.80 2.21 -10.86
CA ALA A 65 7.48 0.83 -10.51
C ALA A 65 7.25 -0.05 -11.75
N ILE A 66 6.57 0.47 -12.79
CA ILE A 66 6.40 -0.21 -14.08
C ILE A 66 7.74 -0.39 -14.78
N ALA A 67 8.58 0.66 -14.80
CA ALA A 67 9.92 0.60 -15.37
C ALA A 67 10.79 -0.48 -14.71
N ASN A 68 10.69 -0.61 -13.37
CA ASN A 68 11.39 -1.66 -12.63
C ASN A 68 10.90 -3.08 -12.95
N GLN A 69 9.72 -3.23 -13.55
CA GLN A 69 9.21 -4.52 -14.05
C GLN A 69 9.51 -4.75 -15.55
N GLY A 70 10.15 -3.79 -16.23
CA GLY A 70 10.52 -3.86 -17.64
C GLY A 70 9.53 -3.21 -18.61
N GLY A 71 8.47 -2.57 -18.12
CA GLY A 71 7.54 -1.80 -18.97
C GLY A 71 7.95 -0.35 -19.16
N GLU A 72 7.33 0.34 -20.11
CA GLU A 72 7.47 1.80 -20.25
C GLU A 72 6.20 2.48 -19.73
N ALA A 73 6.37 3.55 -18.96
CA ALA A 73 5.25 4.33 -18.44
C ALA A 73 5.62 5.81 -18.31
N GLN A 74 4.64 6.69 -18.51
CA GLN A 74 4.79 8.13 -18.33
C GLN A 74 3.69 8.68 -17.45
N ALA A 75 4.08 9.52 -16.49
CA ALA A 75 3.16 10.28 -15.66
C ALA A 75 2.42 11.35 -16.48
N SER A 76 1.15 11.56 -16.15
CA SER A 76 0.28 12.50 -16.85
C SER A 76 0.48 13.95 -16.43
N TRP A 77 0.98 14.22 -15.23
CA TRP A 77 1.09 15.59 -14.69
C TRP A 77 1.97 16.54 -15.51
N GLY A 78 2.89 16.02 -16.34
CA GLY A 78 3.71 16.83 -17.24
C GLY A 78 3.02 17.24 -18.55
N VAL A 79 1.85 16.64 -18.85
CA VAL A 79 1.11 16.83 -20.12
C VAL A 79 -0.31 17.33 -19.87
N LEU A 80 -0.99 16.74 -18.89
CA LEU A 80 -2.35 17.10 -18.51
C LEU A 80 -2.36 18.22 -17.46
N PRO A 81 -3.26 19.21 -17.61
CA PRO A 81 -3.34 20.33 -16.68
C PRO A 81 -3.75 19.87 -15.28
N GLU A 82 -3.38 20.68 -14.29
CA GLU A 82 -3.91 20.57 -12.94
C GLU A 82 -5.39 20.98 -12.97
N SER A 83 -6.29 20.03 -13.25
CA SER A 83 -7.74 20.28 -13.26
C SER A 83 -8.47 19.23 -12.42
N THR A 84 -9.55 19.66 -11.76
CA THR A 84 -10.37 18.81 -10.88
C THR A 84 -11.23 17.82 -11.67
N GLN A 85 -11.37 18.01 -12.99
CA GLN A 85 -11.95 17.06 -13.91
C GLN A 85 -11.40 17.29 -15.33
N LEU A 86 -10.72 16.29 -15.88
CA LEU A 86 -10.21 16.30 -17.25
C LEU A 86 -11.35 15.93 -18.21
N SER A 87 -11.44 16.66 -19.33
CA SER A 87 -12.29 16.27 -20.46
C SER A 87 -11.69 15.09 -21.23
N GLU A 88 -12.55 14.36 -21.95
CA GLU A 88 -12.11 13.28 -22.83
C GLU A 88 -11.14 13.80 -23.89
N GLU A 89 -11.39 14.99 -24.46
CA GLU A 89 -10.53 15.63 -25.44
C GLU A 89 -9.14 15.93 -24.89
N GLN A 90 -9.03 16.37 -23.64
CA GLN A 90 -7.73 16.61 -22.99
C GLN A 90 -6.95 15.31 -22.81
N ILE A 91 -7.62 14.24 -22.35
CA ILE A 91 -6.98 12.94 -22.17
C ILE A 91 -6.54 12.39 -23.53
N ARG A 92 -7.42 12.41 -24.53
CA ARG A 92 -7.11 11.92 -25.88
C ARG A 92 -5.98 12.71 -26.52
N GLY A 93 -6.01 14.04 -26.42
CA GLY A 93 -4.94 14.90 -26.94
C GLY A 93 -3.59 14.69 -26.26
N ALA A 94 -3.56 14.34 -24.97
CA ALA A 94 -2.33 13.99 -24.27
C ALA A 94 -1.77 12.61 -24.66
N ILE A 95 -2.64 11.69 -25.09
CA ILE A 95 -2.28 10.36 -25.56
C ILE A 95 -1.79 10.42 -27.02
N GLU A 96 -2.42 11.26 -27.85
CA GLU A 96 -2.08 11.49 -29.25
C GLU A 96 -0.61 11.96 -29.38
N GLY A 97 0.17 11.27 -30.22
CA GLY A 97 1.59 11.60 -30.44
C GLY A 97 2.56 11.13 -29.34
N GLY A 98 2.06 10.68 -28.18
CA GLY A 98 2.89 10.16 -27.08
C GLY A 98 3.33 8.69 -27.24
N GLY A 99 2.76 7.98 -28.21
CA GLY A 99 3.05 6.57 -28.50
C GLY A 99 2.49 5.58 -27.48
N PHE A 100 1.52 6.01 -26.65
CA PHE A 100 0.88 5.17 -25.65
C PHE A 100 -0.07 4.17 -26.30
N ASP A 101 -0.03 2.92 -25.85
CA ASP A 101 -0.96 1.88 -26.24
C ASP A 101 -1.92 1.49 -25.10
N GLY A 102 -1.62 1.89 -23.86
CA GLY A 102 -2.50 1.73 -22.71
C GLY A 102 -2.58 2.96 -21.79
N VAL A 103 -3.68 3.09 -21.07
CA VAL A 103 -3.90 4.14 -20.06
C VAL A 103 -4.23 3.49 -18.72
N LEU A 104 -3.46 3.84 -17.69
CA LEU A 104 -3.76 3.48 -16.30
C LEU A 104 -4.43 4.65 -15.61
N ILE A 105 -5.62 4.41 -15.05
CA ILE A 105 -6.34 5.38 -14.22
C ILE A 105 -6.40 4.82 -12.81
N ILE A 106 -5.94 5.62 -11.83
CA ILE A 106 -5.86 5.23 -10.43
C ILE A 106 -6.65 6.18 -9.55
N ARG A 107 -7.41 5.63 -8.60
CA ARG A 107 -8.11 6.41 -7.57
C ARG A 107 -8.01 5.77 -6.19
N LEU A 108 -8.09 6.62 -5.17
CA LEU A 108 -8.29 6.20 -3.79
C LEU A 108 -9.75 5.76 -3.58
N LEU A 109 -9.95 4.54 -3.12
CA LEU A 109 -11.27 4.01 -2.76
C LEU A 109 -11.65 4.40 -1.34
N SER A 110 -10.77 4.10 -0.38
CA SER A 110 -11.00 4.40 1.03
C SER A 110 -9.70 4.51 1.82
N VAL A 111 -9.81 5.18 2.97
CA VAL A 111 -8.83 5.16 4.06
C VAL A 111 -9.61 4.90 5.33
N ASP A 112 -9.57 3.65 5.79
CA ASP A 112 -10.36 3.18 6.92
C ASP A 112 -9.49 3.19 8.18
N LYS A 113 -10.04 3.66 9.31
CA LYS A 113 -9.34 3.74 10.60
C LYS A 113 -10.13 3.02 11.67
N ASP A 114 -9.63 1.88 12.12
CA ASP A 114 -10.21 1.08 13.19
C ASP A 114 -9.46 1.37 14.50
N LYS A 115 -10.21 1.60 15.58
CA LYS A 115 -9.66 1.80 16.91
C LYS A 115 -10.04 0.63 17.80
N GLU A 116 -9.06 -0.15 18.23
CA GLU A 116 -9.26 -1.23 19.18
C GLU A 116 -8.77 -0.79 20.57
N TYR A 117 -9.60 -0.98 21.59
CA TYR A 117 -9.20 -0.72 22.97
C TYR A 117 -8.57 -1.98 23.55
N THR A 118 -7.28 -1.92 23.85
CA THR A 118 -6.57 -2.96 24.58
C THR A 118 -6.63 -2.63 26.07
N PRO A 119 -7.38 -3.39 26.88
CA PRO A 119 -7.38 -3.21 28.33
C PRO A 119 -5.97 -3.48 28.86
N ALA A 120 -5.61 -2.84 29.97
CA ALA A 120 -4.37 -3.17 30.66
C ALA A 120 -4.29 -4.68 30.93
N SER A 121 -3.14 -5.29 30.64
CA SER A 121 -2.91 -6.69 30.99
C SER A 121 -2.71 -6.75 32.50
N THR A 122 -3.75 -7.12 33.25
CA THR A 122 -3.55 -7.50 34.65
C THR A 122 -2.61 -8.70 34.63
N TYR A 123 -1.38 -8.51 35.10
CA TYR A 123 -0.49 -9.62 35.44
C TYR A 123 -1.29 -10.50 36.40
N ASN A 124 -1.74 -11.67 35.93
CA ASN A 124 -2.37 -12.67 36.79
C ASN A 124 -1.28 -13.10 37.77
N ASN A 125 -1.15 -12.38 38.88
CA ASN A 125 -0.28 -12.76 39.96
C ASN A 125 -0.90 -14.01 40.58
N PRO A 126 -0.27 -15.19 40.46
CA PRO A 126 -0.83 -16.41 41.02
C PRO A 126 -0.86 -16.39 42.57
N ARG A 127 -0.32 -15.34 43.22
CA ARG A 127 -0.39 -15.15 44.67
C ARG A 127 -1.67 -14.52 45.20
N THR A 128 -2.58 -14.04 44.35
CA THR A 128 -3.95 -13.67 44.78
C THR A 128 -4.93 -14.84 44.76
N THR A 129 -4.48 -16.04 44.37
CA THR A 129 -5.21 -17.31 44.53
C THR A 129 -5.03 -17.84 45.96
N TYR A 130 -5.36 -17.04 46.97
CA TYR A 130 -5.46 -17.52 48.34
C TYR A 130 -6.92 -17.34 48.80
N TYR A 131 -7.56 -18.50 48.99
CA TYR A 131 -8.96 -18.74 49.37
C TYR A 131 -10.01 -18.82 48.25
N GLY A 132 -10.36 -20.07 47.92
CA GLY A 132 -11.76 -20.47 47.88
C GLY A 132 -12.34 -20.61 46.48
N GLY A 133 -12.65 -21.84 46.11
CA GLY A 133 -13.21 -22.19 44.81
C GLY A 133 -14.55 -21.52 44.49
N GLY A 134 -14.84 -21.48 43.19
CA GLY A 134 -16.18 -21.31 42.67
C GLY A 134 -16.50 -19.87 42.27
N TYR A 135 -16.88 -19.74 41.00
CA TYR A 135 -17.68 -18.66 40.45
C TYR A 135 -18.78 -18.25 41.47
N GLY A 136 -18.61 -17.15 42.24
CA GLY A 136 -19.73 -16.62 43.04
C GLY A 136 -19.52 -15.76 44.30
N TYR A 137 -18.34 -15.64 44.93
CA TYR A 137 -18.29 -15.13 46.32
C TYR A 137 -17.66 -13.75 46.54
N GLY A 138 -18.31 -12.69 46.03
CA GLY A 138 -17.99 -11.30 46.42
C GLY A 138 -19.14 -10.29 46.28
N GLY A 139 -20.29 -10.70 45.75
CA GLY A 139 -21.40 -9.79 45.46
C GLY A 139 -20.98 -8.62 44.56
N TYR A 140 -21.74 -7.53 44.60
CA TYR A 140 -21.41 -6.30 43.86
C TYR A 140 -20.04 -5.72 44.27
N TYR A 141 -19.56 -5.97 45.50
CA TYR A 141 -18.30 -5.42 46.01
C TYR A 141 -17.06 -6.10 45.43
N GLY A 142 -17.08 -7.42 45.26
CA GLY A 142 -16.01 -8.16 44.58
C GLY A 142 -15.92 -7.81 43.08
N PHE A 143 -17.07 -7.64 42.43
CA PHE A 143 -17.13 -7.14 41.04
C PHE A 143 -16.62 -5.69 40.94
N TYR A 144 -17.00 -4.82 41.89
CA TYR A 144 -16.48 -3.46 41.99
C TYR A 144 -14.96 -3.44 42.17
N GLY A 145 -14.41 -4.21 43.11
CA GLY A 145 -12.97 -4.23 43.38
C GLY A 145 -12.14 -4.72 42.18
N THR A 146 -12.58 -5.78 41.52
CA THR A 146 -11.90 -6.32 40.32
C THR A 146 -12.03 -5.39 39.11
N THR A 147 -13.17 -4.72 38.93
CA THR A 147 -13.37 -3.74 37.85
C THR A 147 -12.62 -2.44 38.13
N TYR A 148 -12.63 -1.95 39.38
CA TYR A 148 -11.88 -0.76 39.79
C TYR A 148 -10.39 -0.95 39.52
N ALA A 149 -9.81 -2.09 39.89
CA ALA A 149 -8.41 -2.41 39.57
C ALA A 149 -8.14 -2.40 38.06
N LYS A 150 -9.00 -3.03 37.25
CA LYS A 150 -8.84 -3.11 35.78
C LYS A 150 -9.00 -1.77 35.07
N VAL A 151 -9.86 -0.88 35.56
CA VAL A 151 -10.13 0.44 34.94
C VAL A 151 -9.07 1.48 35.34
N HIS A 152 -8.42 1.31 36.50
CA HIS A 152 -7.38 2.23 36.97
C HIS A 152 -5.96 1.81 36.55
N GLU A 153 -5.79 0.61 35.96
CA GLU A 153 -4.62 0.31 35.15
C GLU A 153 -4.79 0.91 33.74
N PRO A 154 -3.81 1.67 33.23
CA PRO A 154 -3.97 2.35 31.94
C PRO A 154 -3.99 1.34 30.79
N GLY A 155 -5.16 1.14 30.20
CA GLY A 155 -5.28 0.57 28.85
C GLY A 155 -4.81 1.57 27.79
N TYR A 156 -4.71 1.12 26.55
CA TYR A 156 -4.35 1.97 25.42
C TYR A 156 -5.21 1.64 24.19
N PHE A 157 -5.33 2.60 23.28
CA PHE A 157 -6.00 2.38 22.00
C PHE A 157 -4.95 2.08 20.93
N GLU A 158 -5.13 0.99 20.21
CA GLU A 158 -4.43 0.73 18.95
C GLU A 158 -5.29 1.28 17.81
N THR A 159 -4.68 2.05 16.90
CA THR A 159 -5.37 2.52 15.68
C THR A 159 -4.78 1.81 14.49
N SER A 160 -5.56 0.99 13.80
CA SER A 160 -5.19 0.40 12.51
C SER A 160 -5.73 1.26 11.37
N THR A 161 -4.91 1.51 10.34
CA THR A 161 -5.26 2.29 9.14
C THR A 161 -5.11 1.44 7.89
N THR A 162 -6.17 1.30 7.12
CA THR A 162 -6.18 0.54 5.85
C THR A 162 -6.41 1.46 4.66
N PHE A 163 -5.51 1.45 3.68
CA PHE A 163 -5.63 2.19 2.43
C PHE A 163 -6.06 1.24 1.30
N ARG A 164 -7.07 1.66 0.52
CA ARG A 164 -7.56 0.90 -0.65
C ARG A 164 -7.48 1.73 -1.91
N LEU A 165 -6.81 1.23 -2.95
CA LEU A 165 -6.77 1.85 -4.28
C LEU A 165 -7.46 0.98 -5.30
N GLU A 166 -8.05 1.61 -6.32
CA GLU A 166 -8.49 0.97 -7.54
C GLU A 166 -7.63 1.45 -8.70
N THR A 167 -7.15 0.51 -9.51
CA THR A 167 -6.40 0.77 -10.73
C THR A 167 -7.10 0.11 -11.91
N ASN A 168 -7.36 0.90 -12.96
CA ASN A 168 -8.00 0.44 -14.19
C ASN A 168 -7.07 0.66 -15.38
N LEU A 169 -6.86 -0.37 -16.19
CA LEU A 169 -6.07 -0.34 -17.42
C LEU A 169 -7.01 -0.37 -18.62
N TYR A 170 -6.86 0.61 -19.50
CA TYR A 170 -7.61 0.75 -20.74
C TYR A 170 -6.71 0.62 -21.96
N SER A 171 -7.25 0.04 -23.03
CA SER A 171 -6.62 0.01 -24.35
C SER A 171 -6.86 1.34 -25.07
N VAL A 172 -5.80 1.98 -25.55
CA VAL A 172 -5.92 3.23 -26.34
C VAL A 172 -6.61 2.95 -27.67
N ALA A 173 -6.30 1.81 -28.31
CA ALA A 173 -6.82 1.47 -29.63
C ALA A 173 -8.34 1.23 -29.67
N THR A 174 -8.91 0.74 -28.57
CA THR A 174 -10.33 0.33 -28.50
C THR A 174 -11.14 1.10 -27.47
N ASN A 175 -10.49 1.93 -26.64
CA ASN A 175 -11.08 2.56 -25.45
C ASN A 175 -11.74 1.55 -24.48
N GLY A 176 -11.33 0.29 -24.52
CA GLY A 176 -11.92 -0.78 -23.73
C GLY A 176 -11.20 -1.01 -22.41
N LEU A 177 -11.95 -1.35 -21.36
CA LEU A 177 -11.39 -1.81 -20.09
C LEU A 177 -10.75 -3.19 -20.27
N VAL A 178 -9.45 -3.25 -19.98
CA VAL A 178 -8.60 -4.44 -20.17
C VAL A 178 -8.38 -5.15 -18.84
N TRP A 179 -8.13 -4.38 -17.79
CA TRP A 179 -7.87 -4.91 -16.46
C TRP A 179 -8.34 -3.92 -15.39
N THR A 180 -8.83 -4.45 -14.28
CA THR A 180 -9.11 -3.69 -13.06
C THR A 180 -8.56 -4.45 -11.87
N GLY A 181 -8.03 -3.73 -10.89
CA GLY A 181 -7.58 -4.33 -9.64
C GLY A 181 -7.69 -3.38 -8.46
N GLN A 182 -7.97 -3.98 -7.30
CA GLN A 182 -7.99 -3.29 -6.02
C GLN A 182 -6.80 -3.76 -5.18
N SER A 183 -6.06 -2.79 -4.65
CA SER A 183 -4.91 -3.03 -3.79
C SER A 183 -5.15 -2.50 -2.39
N GLU A 184 -4.72 -3.25 -1.38
CA GLU A 184 -4.92 -2.94 0.03
C GLU A 184 -3.60 -2.97 0.79
N THR A 185 -3.34 -1.90 1.55
CA THR A 185 -2.19 -1.77 2.45
C THR A 185 -2.69 -1.46 3.86
N VAL A 186 -2.30 -2.29 4.81
CA VAL A 186 -2.65 -2.16 6.22
C VAL A 186 -1.45 -1.60 6.98
N ASP A 187 -1.70 -0.62 7.83
CA ASP A 187 -0.74 -0.01 8.74
C ASP A 187 0.61 0.37 8.12
N PRO A 188 0.60 1.16 7.02
CA PRO A 188 1.85 1.61 6.42
C PRO A 188 2.62 2.55 7.36
N GLU A 189 3.95 2.45 7.37
CA GLU A 189 4.81 3.31 8.21
C GLU A 189 4.70 4.79 7.83
N SER A 190 4.39 5.10 6.57
CA SER A 190 4.11 6.45 6.08
C SER A 190 3.29 6.43 4.79
N ILE A 191 2.75 7.58 4.38
CA ILE A 191 2.08 7.74 3.08
C ILE A 191 3.03 7.41 1.92
N SER A 192 4.30 7.81 2.03
CA SER A 192 5.30 7.50 1.01
C SER A 192 5.55 6.00 0.89
N ASP A 193 5.56 5.29 2.01
CA ASP A 193 5.76 3.85 2.05
C ASP A 193 4.54 3.10 1.51
N ALA A 194 3.33 3.53 1.87
CA ALA A 194 2.08 3.05 1.29
C ALA A 194 2.10 3.19 -0.24
N ARG A 195 2.42 4.38 -0.75
CA ARG A 195 2.55 4.65 -2.18
C ARG A 195 3.53 3.67 -2.85
N THR A 196 4.76 3.59 -2.35
CA THR A 196 5.80 2.70 -2.92
C THR A 196 5.33 1.25 -2.95
N SER A 197 4.82 0.75 -1.83
CA SER A 197 4.33 -0.63 -1.69
C SER A 197 3.18 -0.91 -2.65
N MET A 198 2.21 0.00 -2.76
CA MET A 198 1.05 -0.14 -3.64
C MET A 198 1.43 -0.14 -5.11
N THR A 199 2.23 0.84 -5.56
CA THR A 199 2.64 0.91 -6.96
C THR A 199 3.48 -0.28 -7.36
N ALA A 200 4.34 -0.78 -6.45
CA ALA A 200 5.14 -1.98 -6.69
C ALA A 200 4.27 -3.24 -6.81
N ALA A 201 3.27 -3.39 -5.92
CA ALA A 201 2.36 -4.53 -5.96
C ALA A 201 1.53 -4.56 -7.26
N VAL A 202 0.99 -3.42 -7.70
CA VAL A 202 0.23 -3.36 -8.95
C VAL A 202 1.13 -3.58 -10.16
N ALA A 203 2.31 -2.94 -10.24
CA ALA A 203 3.25 -3.15 -11.34
C ALA A 203 3.66 -4.63 -11.46
N LYS A 204 3.96 -5.28 -10.32
CA LYS A 204 4.26 -6.71 -10.28
C LYS A 204 3.08 -7.55 -10.78
N LYS A 205 1.85 -7.22 -10.38
CA LYS A 205 0.65 -7.92 -10.84
C LYS A 205 0.43 -7.77 -12.35
N LEU A 206 0.62 -6.58 -12.91
CA LEU A 206 0.56 -6.35 -14.36
C LEU A 206 1.59 -7.20 -15.12
N LYS A 207 2.80 -7.34 -14.57
CA LYS A 207 3.86 -8.20 -15.12
C LYS A 207 3.49 -9.69 -15.03
N GLU A 208 3.02 -10.16 -13.88
CA GLU A 208 2.58 -11.55 -13.66
C GLU A 208 1.46 -11.94 -14.64
N GLU A 209 0.53 -11.02 -14.90
CA GLU A 209 -0.55 -11.21 -15.86
C GLU A 209 -0.14 -10.91 -17.31
N LYS A 210 1.14 -10.62 -17.60
CA LYS A 210 1.62 -10.34 -18.96
C LYS A 210 0.88 -9.20 -19.64
N LEU A 211 0.46 -8.19 -18.89
CA LEU A 211 -0.10 -6.95 -19.41
C LEU A 211 1.00 -5.95 -19.79
N ILE A 212 2.18 -6.09 -19.19
CA ILE A 212 3.41 -5.38 -19.55
C ILE A 212 4.53 -6.40 -19.86
N PRO A 213 5.58 -6.01 -20.61
CA PRO A 213 6.64 -6.91 -21.06
C PRO A 213 7.32 -7.63 -19.91
#